data_AF-A0A7K6BE15-F1
#
_entry.id   AF-A0A7K6BE15-F1
#
_cell.length_a   1.000
_cell.length_b   1.000
_cell.length_c   1.000
_cell.angle_alpha   90.00
_cell.angle_beta   90.00
_cell.angle_gamma   90.00
#
_symmetry.space_group_name_H-M   'P 1'
#
loop_
_entity.id
_entity.type
_entity.pdbx_description
1 polymer ?
#
loop_
_entity_poly.entity_id
_entity_poly.type
_entity_poly.pdbx_seq_one_letter_code
_entity_poly.pdbx_strand_id
1 'polypeptide(L)'
;PLLTASDLPAWADAVRAGIEAMQRYGGAAPGDRTMVSASHRGYQSQPDPSWLFPPSWQSAEAAAEATRTMEAGAGRASYISSAQLQQPDPGAVAVAAVLRAVLEGLQ
;
A
#
# COMPACT_ATOMS: atom_id res chain seq x y z
N PRO A 1 -9.50 11.72 11.29
CA PRO A 1 -8.74 12.90 10.80
C PRO A 1 -9.57 13.81 9.89
N LEU A 2 -10.15 13.27 8.81
CA LEU A 2 -10.86 14.07 7.80
C LEU A 2 -12.21 14.66 8.23
N LEU A 3 -12.71 14.32 9.41
CA LEU A 3 -13.96 14.88 9.95
C LEU A 3 -13.80 16.33 10.45
N THR A 4 -12.56 16.76 10.71
CA THR A 4 -12.27 18.06 11.34
C THR A 4 -11.39 18.97 10.48
N ALA A 5 -10.67 18.42 9.51
CA ALA A 5 -9.79 19.16 8.59
C ALA A 5 -9.61 18.39 7.27
N SER A 6 -9.29 19.11 6.19
CA SER A 6 -9.10 18.55 4.84
C SER A 6 -7.80 19.04 4.18
N ASP A 7 -6.87 19.56 4.97
CA ASP A 7 -5.55 19.98 4.50
C ASP A 7 -4.62 18.76 4.33
N LEU A 8 -3.45 19.00 3.76
CA LEU A 8 -2.49 17.95 3.42
C LEU A 8 -2.06 17.10 4.65
N PRO A 9 -1.78 17.68 5.83
CA PRO A 9 -1.54 16.89 7.04
C PRO A 9 -2.71 16.00 7.45
N ALA A 10 -3.95 16.49 7.39
CA ALA A 10 -5.13 15.67 7.74
C ALA A 10 -5.31 14.47 6.80
N TRP A 11 -4.98 14.63 5.51
CA TRP A 11 -4.95 13.54 4.54
C TRP A 11 -3.83 12.54 4.82
N ALA A 12 -2.63 13.00 5.19
CA ALA A 12 -1.51 12.14 5.54
C ALA A 12 -1.85 11.26 6.75
N ASP A 13 -2.45 11.87 7.78
CA ASP A 13 -2.94 11.17 8.96
C ASP A 13 -4.04 10.16 8.62
N ALA A 14 -4.95 10.52 7.73
CA ALA A 14 -6.03 9.63 7.32
C ALA A 14 -5.53 8.39 6.57
N VAL A 15 -4.62 8.57 5.60
CA VAL A 15 -4.04 7.45 4.85
C VAL A 15 -3.23 6.55 5.77
N ARG A 16 -2.42 7.13 6.66
CA ARG A 16 -1.67 6.36 7.69
C ARG A 16 -2.60 5.56 8.60
N ALA A 17 -3.64 6.19 9.16
CA ALA A 17 -4.60 5.51 10.01
C ALA A 17 -5.33 4.37 9.28
N GLY A 18 -5.64 4.54 7.99
CA GLY A 18 -6.20 3.49 7.15
C GLY A 18 -5.25 2.29 6.98
N ILE A 19 -3.96 2.55 6.70
CA ILE A 19 -2.94 1.50 6.56
C ILE A 19 -2.69 0.77 7.89
N GLU A 20 -2.67 1.49 9.01
CA GLU A 20 -2.57 0.89 10.35
C GLU A 20 -3.79 0.02 10.67
N ALA A 21 -5.00 0.47 10.32
CA ALA A 21 -6.22 -0.32 10.50
C ALA A 21 -6.20 -1.60 9.65
N MET A 22 -5.77 -1.52 8.38
CA MET A 22 -5.61 -2.69 7.52
C MET A 22 -4.63 -3.71 8.10
N GLN A 23 -3.48 -3.26 8.62
CA GLN A 23 -2.52 -4.14 9.28
C GLN A 23 -3.12 -4.78 10.54
N ARG A 24 -3.74 -3.96 11.40
CA ARG A 24 -4.29 -4.39 12.69
C ARG A 24 -5.41 -5.42 12.55
N TYR A 25 -6.35 -5.20 11.63
CA TYR A 25 -7.53 -6.05 11.49
C TYR A 25 -7.36 -7.14 10.44
N GLY A 26 -6.52 -6.91 9.42
CA GLY A 26 -6.21 -7.89 8.38
C GLY A 26 -5.12 -8.88 8.79
N GLY A 27 -4.33 -8.56 9.82
CA GLY A 27 -3.23 -9.41 10.29
C GLY A 27 -2.05 -9.49 9.31
N ALA A 28 -1.96 -8.56 8.36
CA ALA A 28 -0.89 -8.50 7.37
C ALA A 28 0.15 -7.46 7.79
N ALA A 29 1.41 -7.83 7.66
CA ALA A 29 2.56 -6.97 7.82
C ALA A 29 3.20 -6.64 6.45
N PRO A 30 4.06 -5.61 6.42
CA PRO A 30 4.90 -5.34 5.26
C PRO A 30 5.75 -6.56 4.92
N GLY A 31 5.65 -7.04 3.67
CA GLY A 31 6.36 -8.23 3.22
C GLY A 31 5.48 -9.47 3.08
N ASP A 32 4.27 -9.47 3.62
CA ASP A 32 3.36 -10.63 3.58
C ASP A 32 2.70 -10.91 2.22
N ARG A 33 3.19 -10.27 1.14
CA ARG A 33 2.59 -10.34 -0.19
C ARG A 33 1.10 -9.97 -0.18
N THR A 34 0.78 -8.76 0.29
CA THR A 34 -0.60 -8.23 0.30
C THR A 34 -0.65 -6.79 -0.20
N MET A 35 -1.85 -6.21 -0.24
CA MET A 35 -2.06 -4.79 -0.52
C MET A 35 -1.30 -3.84 0.42
N VAL A 36 -0.98 -4.28 1.64
CA VAL A 36 -0.17 -3.51 2.60
C VAL A 36 1.26 -3.35 2.08
N SER A 37 1.80 -4.33 1.35
CA SER A 37 3.17 -4.26 0.81
C SER A 37 3.36 -3.12 -0.19
N ALA A 38 2.38 -2.87 -1.07
CA ALA A 38 2.37 -1.69 -1.93
C ALA A 38 2.13 -0.39 -1.15
N SER A 39 1.35 -0.49 -0.07
CA SER A 39 0.99 0.63 0.80
C SER A 39 2.01 0.92 1.90
N HIS A 40 3.19 0.29 1.95
CA HIS A 40 4.11 0.44 3.09
C HIS A 40 5.43 1.13 2.75
N ARG A 41 6.00 0.85 1.57
CA ARG A 41 7.38 1.29 1.22
C ARG A 41 7.61 2.81 1.12
N GLY A 42 6.59 3.65 1.34
CA GLY A 42 6.73 5.12 1.35
C GLY A 42 6.47 5.83 2.68
N TYR A 43 5.80 5.20 3.65
CA TYR A 43 4.97 5.97 4.60
C TYR A 43 5.38 5.91 6.07
N GLN A 44 6.11 4.88 6.51
CA GLN A 44 6.30 4.65 7.96
C GLN A 44 7.33 5.56 8.64
N SER A 45 8.07 6.39 7.91
CA SER A 45 9.19 7.14 8.48
C SER A 45 9.29 8.61 8.10
N GLN A 46 8.32 9.16 7.38
CA GLN A 46 8.36 10.57 6.96
C GLN A 46 7.37 11.41 7.76
N PRO A 47 7.86 12.31 8.64
CA PRO A 47 7.00 13.23 9.39
C PRO A 47 6.38 14.31 8.49
N ASP A 48 6.96 14.53 7.32
CA ASP A 48 6.48 15.45 6.31
C ASP A 48 5.46 14.75 5.39
N PRO A 49 4.29 15.34 5.09
CA PRO A 49 3.30 14.78 4.17
C PRO A 49 3.79 14.65 2.72
N SER A 50 5.07 14.91 2.42
CA SER A 50 5.61 14.80 1.07
C SER A 50 5.51 13.40 0.47
N TRP A 51 5.32 12.37 1.30
CA TRP A 51 5.00 11.02 0.84
C TRP A 51 3.64 10.88 0.15
N LEU A 52 2.74 11.88 0.27
CA LEU A 52 1.49 11.94 -0.50
C LEU A 52 1.69 12.47 -1.92
N PHE A 53 2.91 12.83 -2.33
CA PHE A 53 3.16 13.39 -3.65
C PHE A 53 3.49 12.33 -4.71
N PRO A 54 3.30 12.68 -6.00
CA PRO A 54 3.50 11.79 -7.15
C PRO A 54 4.74 10.88 -7.14
N PRO A 55 5.94 11.34 -6.74
CA PRO A 55 7.14 10.49 -6.72
C PRO A 55 7.00 9.28 -5.79
N SER A 56 6.24 9.43 -4.71
CA SER A 56 5.98 8.37 -3.74
C SER A 56 4.93 7.38 -4.22
N TRP A 57 4.06 7.76 -5.17
CA TRP A 57 3.06 6.87 -5.77
C TRP A 57 3.59 6.06 -6.95
N GLN A 58 4.58 6.57 -7.70
CA GLN A 58 5.33 5.76 -8.67
C GLN A 58 6.04 4.56 -8.00
N SER A 59 6.39 4.70 -6.72
CA SER A 59 6.89 3.61 -5.87
C SER A 59 5.84 2.52 -5.63
N ALA A 60 4.54 2.82 -5.68
CA ALA A 60 3.47 1.84 -5.41
C ALA A 60 3.39 0.75 -6.49
N GLU A 61 3.58 1.08 -7.77
CA GLU A 61 3.64 0.10 -8.85
C GLU A 61 4.87 -0.81 -8.73
N ALA A 62 6.03 -0.22 -8.43
CA ALA A 62 7.25 -0.98 -8.17
C ALA A 62 7.10 -1.89 -6.94
N ALA A 63 6.45 -1.40 -5.88
CA ALA A 63 6.19 -2.16 -4.68
C ALA A 63 5.18 -3.29 -4.92
N ALA A 64 4.17 -3.07 -5.78
CA ALA A 64 3.27 -4.12 -6.23
C ALA A 64 4.02 -5.17 -7.04
N GLU A 65 4.83 -4.79 -8.02
CA GLU A 65 5.62 -5.73 -8.83
C GLU A 65 6.61 -6.54 -7.96
N ALA A 66 7.24 -5.91 -6.97
CA ALA A 66 8.14 -6.58 -6.03
C ALA A 66 7.47 -7.69 -5.22
N THR A 67 6.14 -7.71 -5.11
CA THR A 67 5.42 -8.80 -4.43
C THR A 67 5.48 -10.13 -5.20
N ARG A 68 5.82 -10.12 -6.49
CA ARG A 68 5.93 -11.32 -7.33
C ARG A 68 6.85 -12.37 -6.70
N THR A 69 7.95 -11.95 -6.10
CA THR A 69 8.98 -12.81 -5.51
C THR A 69 8.84 -12.99 -4.00
N MET A 70 7.81 -12.40 -3.37
CA MET A 70 7.58 -12.50 -1.92
C MET A 70 6.88 -13.80 -1.54
N GLU A 71 7.16 -14.30 -0.35
CA GLU A 71 6.36 -15.35 0.27
C GLU A 71 5.07 -14.76 0.85
N ALA A 72 3.95 -15.47 0.71
CA ALA A 72 2.67 -15.00 1.24
C ALA A 72 2.57 -15.34 2.73
N GLY A 73 2.69 -14.32 3.59
CA GLY A 73 2.50 -14.43 5.03
C GLY A 73 1.04 -14.33 5.47
N ALA A 74 0.16 -13.78 4.61
CA ALA A 74 -1.25 -13.55 4.91
C ALA A 74 -2.17 -13.78 3.70
N GLY A 75 -3.49 -13.81 3.97
CA GLY A 75 -4.53 -13.96 2.93
C GLY A 75 -4.64 -15.38 2.36
N ARG A 76 -5.39 -15.53 1.26
CA ARG A 76 -5.59 -16.85 0.62
C ARG A 76 -4.36 -17.36 -0.12
N ALA A 77 -3.45 -16.46 -0.49
CA ALA A 77 -2.21 -16.81 -1.16
C ALA A 77 -1.27 -17.64 -0.26
N SER A 78 -1.36 -17.48 1.07
CA SER A 78 -0.55 -18.27 2.02
C SER A 78 -0.97 -19.74 2.12
N TYR A 79 -2.09 -20.13 1.49
CA TYR A 79 -2.57 -21.52 1.51
C TYR A 79 -1.88 -22.41 0.47
N ILE A 80 -1.16 -21.82 -0.48
CA ILE A 80 -0.48 -22.53 -1.56
C ILE A 80 1.01 -22.21 -1.57
N SER A 81 1.79 -23.08 -2.21
CA SER A 81 3.23 -22.87 -2.34
C SER A 81 3.54 -21.57 -3.09
N SER A 82 4.51 -20.82 -2.58
CA SER A 82 5.06 -19.62 -3.24
C SER A 82 5.55 -19.90 -4.66
N ALA A 83 5.96 -21.14 -4.96
CA ALA A 83 6.34 -21.58 -6.31
C ALA A 83 5.18 -21.52 -7.32
N GLN A 84 3.92 -21.48 -6.88
CA GLN A 84 2.76 -21.30 -7.75
C GLN A 84 2.40 -19.81 -7.95
N LEU A 85 2.92 -18.93 -7.10
CA LEU A 85 2.61 -17.51 -7.10
C LEU A 85 3.56 -16.74 -8.04
N GLN A 86 3.36 -16.89 -9.35
CA GLN A 86 4.24 -16.33 -10.39
C GLN A 86 3.90 -14.88 -10.81
N GLN A 87 2.78 -14.35 -10.34
CA GLN A 87 2.30 -13.00 -10.64
C GLN A 87 2.30 -12.12 -9.39
N PRO A 88 2.41 -10.79 -9.50
CA PRO A 88 2.26 -9.89 -8.37
C PRO A 88 0.96 -10.14 -7.59
N ASP A 89 0.97 -9.82 -6.30
CA ASP A 89 -0.22 -9.86 -5.46
C ASP A 89 -1.32 -9.00 -6.08
N PRO A 90 -2.52 -9.54 -6.36
CA PRO A 90 -3.60 -8.78 -6.96
C PRO A 90 -4.07 -7.63 -6.06
N GLY A 91 -3.99 -7.76 -4.73
CA GLY A 91 -4.33 -6.70 -3.80
C GLY A 91 -3.36 -5.52 -3.89
N ALA A 92 -2.06 -5.80 -3.96
CA ALA A 92 -1.01 -4.80 -4.17
C ALA A 92 -1.16 -4.09 -5.52
N VAL A 93 -1.46 -4.84 -6.60
CA VAL A 93 -1.72 -4.28 -7.92
C VAL A 93 -2.95 -3.36 -7.91
N ALA A 94 -4.04 -3.76 -7.24
CA ALA A 94 -5.24 -2.95 -7.13
C ALA A 94 -4.98 -1.62 -6.41
N VAL A 95 -4.22 -1.64 -5.31
CA VAL A 95 -3.84 -0.40 -4.60
C VAL A 95 -2.99 0.51 -5.47
N ALA A 96 -1.98 -0.03 -6.17
CA ALA A 96 -1.16 0.76 -7.08
C ALA A 96 -2.01 1.43 -8.18
N ALA A 97 -2.99 0.72 -8.74
CA ALA A 97 -3.92 1.27 -9.72
C ALA A 97 -4.79 2.41 -9.15
N VAL A 98 -5.31 2.27 -7.93
CA VAL A 98 -6.07 3.32 -7.25
C VAL A 98 -5.20 4.56 -7.02
N LEU A 99 -3.96 4.39 -6.55
CA LEU A 99 -3.04 5.51 -6.33
C LEU A 99 -2.66 6.22 -7.63
N ARG A 100 -2.44 5.46 -8.72
CA ARG A 100 -2.27 6.04 -10.05
C ARG A 100 -3.49 6.86 -10.47
N ALA A 101 -4.70 6.34 -10.32
CA ALA A 101 -5.91 7.06 -10.69
C ALA A 101 -6.11 8.36 -9.88
N VAL A 102 -5.77 8.33 -8.59
CA VAL A 102 -5.77 9.54 -7.74
C VAL A 102 -4.75 10.56 -8.25
N LEU A 103 -3.54 10.11 -8.60
CA LEU A 103 -2.51 10.98 -9.17
C LEU A 103 -2.96 11.64 -10.47
N GLU A 104 -3.50 10.87 -11.40
CA GLU A 104 -4.02 11.36 -12.68
C GLU A 104 -5.15 12.37 -12.47
N GLY A 105 -6.01 12.19 -11.47
CA GLY A 105 -7.08 13.13 -11.13
C GLY A 105 -6.63 14.41 -10.44
N LEU A 106 -5.38 14.49 -9.96
CA LEU A 106 -4.80 15.70 -9.34
C LEU A 106 -4.03 16.58 -10.34
N GLN A 107 -3.83 16.10 -11.57
CA GLN A 107 -3.19 16.84 -12.67
C GLN A 107 -4.23 17.61 -13.49
#